data_AF-A0A6I2Y1W1-F1
#
_entry.id   AF-A0A6I2Y1W1-F1
#
_cell.length_a   1.000
_cell.length_b   1.000
_cell.length_c   1.000
_cell.angle_alpha   90.00
_cell.angle_beta   90.00
_cell.angle_gamma   90.00
#
_symmetry.space_group_name_H-M   'P 1'
#
loop_
_entity.id
_entity.type
_entity.pdbx_description
1 polymer ?
#
loop_
_entity_poly.entity_id
_entity_poly.type
_entity_poly.pdbx_seq_one_letter_code
_entity_poly.pdbx_strand_id
1 'polypeptide(L)'
;MPGADLVPDLVPEGQTAIAAEEAVETEYEVETVSEDGETIVAVSEEVVEEQPIANAAIDLAKDARYGATGKRKRAIARVTLKPGKGVYLINGRELNEMFPRLTLQRNIRQPLEAVGYEAKMDVVALIHGGGVSAQADALRHGISRALEKADPNLRGELKRRGFLTRDSRVVERKKAGLKKARKRPQFSKR
;
A
#
# COMPACT_ATOMS: atom_id res chain seq x y z
N MET A 1 -35.43 44.07 7.61
CA MET A 1 -35.15 42.89 6.77
C MET A 1 -33.64 42.66 6.81
N PRO A 2 -33.13 41.50 7.26
CA PRO A 2 -31.70 41.23 7.23
C PRO A 2 -31.30 40.89 5.79
N GLY A 3 -30.33 41.63 5.24
CA GLY A 3 -29.93 41.54 3.82
C GLY A 3 -29.72 42.88 3.10
N ALA A 4 -29.58 43.99 3.83
CA ALA A 4 -29.42 45.33 3.25
C ALA A 4 -27.96 45.73 2.94
N ASP A 5 -26.97 44.92 3.33
CA ASP A 5 -25.55 45.27 3.16
C ASP A 5 -24.79 44.15 2.42
N LEU A 6 -25.09 43.98 1.14
CA LEU A 6 -24.20 43.26 0.23
C LEU A 6 -23.77 44.22 -0.87
N VAL A 7 -22.53 44.72 -0.76
CA VAL A 7 -21.86 45.42 -1.86
C VAL A 7 -21.35 44.36 -2.83
N PRO A 8 -21.79 44.35 -4.10
CA PRO A 8 -21.28 43.40 -5.09
C PRO A 8 -19.85 43.77 -5.47
N ASP A 9 -18.93 42.83 -5.30
CA ASP A 9 -17.52 42.97 -5.69
C ASP A 9 -17.41 42.85 -7.22
N LEU A 10 -17.39 44.00 -7.90
CA LEU A 10 -17.12 44.09 -9.33
C LEU A 10 -15.62 43.89 -9.55
N VAL A 11 -15.22 42.68 -9.93
CA VAL A 11 -13.89 42.42 -10.49
C VAL A 11 -13.87 42.96 -11.92
N PRO A 12 -13.08 43.98 -12.27
CA PRO A 12 -12.93 44.40 -13.65
C PRO A 12 -12.08 43.37 -14.41
N GLU A 13 -12.61 42.90 -15.53
CA GLU A 13 -11.90 41.98 -16.43
C GLU A 13 -10.63 42.63 -16.99
N GLY A 14 -9.52 41.89 -16.93
CA GLY A 14 -8.36 42.12 -17.80
C GLY A 14 -7.07 42.59 -17.14
N GLN A 15 -6.44 41.76 -16.28
CA GLN A 15 -4.98 41.72 -16.16
C GLN A 15 -4.50 40.28 -15.99
N THR A 16 -4.05 39.68 -17.09
CA THR A 16 -3.15 38.53 -17.07
C THR A 16 -1.73 39.01 -16.80
N ALA A 17 -1.03 38.41 -15.84
CA ALA A 17 0.43 38.39 -15.84
C ALA A 17 0.96 37.17 -15.08
N ILE A 18 1.33 36.17 -15.86
CA ILE A 18 2.32 35.16 -15.48
C ILE A 18 3.65 35.92 -15.33
N ALA A 19 4.15 36.08 -14.09
CA ALA A 19 5.56 36.33 -13.77
C ALA A 19 5.72 36.53 -12.25
N ALA A 20 6.11 35.47 -11.54
CA ALA A 20 7.00 35.51 -10.37
C ALA A 20 7.15 34.09 -9.83
N GLU A 21 8.00 33.30 -10.49
CA GLU A 21 8.70 32.20 -9.83
C GLU A 21 9.70 32.78 -8.82
N GLU A 22 9.78 32.11 -7.67
CA GLU A 22 10.89 31.98 -6.73
C GLU A 22 11.33 33.10 -5.76
N ALA A 23 11.50 32.61 -4.53
CA ALA A 23 12.34 33.05 -3.40
C ALA A 23 11.77 34.10 -2.42
N VAL A 24 11.54 33.70 -1.17
CA VAL A 24 12.49 33.83 -0.04
C VAL A 24 11.76 33.52 1.29
N GLU A 25 12.32 32.59 2.07
CA GLU A 25 11.99 32.35 3.49
C GLU A 25 12.28 33.59 4.34
N THR A 26 11.44 33.88 5.33
CA THR A 26 11.93 34.44 6.59
C THR A 26 10.96 34.10 7.73
N GLU A 27 11.54 33.57 8.78
CA GLU A 27 10.91 33.25 10.06
C GLU A 27 10.53 34.50 10.88
N TYR A 28 9.45 34.44 11.67
CA TYR A 28 9.31 35.17 12.95
C TYR A 28 8.15 34.58 13.78
N GLU A 29 8.46 34.10 14.98
CA GLU A 29 7.54 33.57 16.02
C GLU A 29 6.90 34.69 16.87
N VAL A 30 5.78 34.40 17.57
CA VAL A 30 5.62 34.45 19.05
C VAL A 30 4.12 34.50 19.49
N GLU A 31 3.75 33.49 20.30
CA GLU A 31 2.89 33.42 21.53
C GLU A 31 1.46 34.03 21.56
N THR A 32 0.44 33.61 22.34
CA THR A 32 0.07 32.49 23.25
C THR A 32 -1.39 32.72 23.69
N VAL A 33 -2.20 31.65 23.83
CA VAL A 33 -3.19 31.30 24.90
C VAL A 33 -4.22 32.38 25.35
N SER A 34 -5.55 32.22 25.52
CA SER A 34 -6.60 31.19 25.36
C SER A 34 -7.95 31.84 25.75
N GLU A 35 -9.09 31.35 25.26
CA GLU A 35 -10.35 31.20 26.01
C GLU A 35 -11.30 30.35 25.14
N ASP A 36 -12.05 29.44 25.77
CA ASP A 36 -12.87 28.37 25.15
C ASP A 36 -12.10 27.15 24.63
N GLY A 37 -12.01 26.14 25.50
CA GLY A 37 -11.29 24.89 25.27
C GLY A 37 -11.89 24.02 24.17
N GLU A 38 -11.20 23.93 23.05
CA GLU A 38 -11.20 22.75 22.19
C GLU A 38 -9.75 22.39 21.83
N THR A 39 -9.30 21.25 22.35
CA THR A 39 -8.00 20.68 22.03
C THR A 39 -8.04 20.10 20.63
N ILE A 40 -7.48 20.80 19.65
CA ILE A 40 -7.02 20.13 18.43
C ILE A 40 -5.75 19.35 18.77
N VAL A 41 -5.94 18.06 19.03
CA VAL A 41 -4.86 17.08 19.07
C VAL A 41 -4.24 17.05 17.66
N ALA A 42 -3.15 17.78 17.49
CA ALA A 42 -2.20 17.51 16.43
C ALA A 42 -1.72 16.07 16.66
N VAL A 43 -2.27 15.13 15.90
CA VAL A 43 -1.65 13.81 15.74
C VAL A 43 -0.38 14.09 14.96
N SER A 44 0.71 14.31 15.70
CA SER A 44 2.05 14.19 15.20
C SER A 44 2.16 12.78 14.61
N GLU A 45 2.19 12.71 13.29
CA GLU A 45 2.57 11.51 12.57
C GLU A 45 4.05 11.29 12.87
N GLU A 46 4.33 10.66 14.01
CA GLU A 46 5.60 9.99 14.23
C GLU A 46 5.70 8.89 13.18
N VAL A 47 6.33 9.23 12.06
CA VAL A 47 6.84 8.24 11.12
C VAL A 47 7.96 7.53 11.86
N VAL A 48 7.59 6.47 12.58
CA VAL A 48 8.55 5.52 13.15
C VAL A 48 9.26 4.90 11.96
N GLU A 49 10.46 5.40 11.66
CA GLU A 49 11.37 4.73 10.73
C GLU A 49 11.77 3.38 11.35
N GLU A 50 10.99 2.35 11.06
CA GLU A 50 11.38 0.98 11.36
C GLU A 50 12.55 0.61 10.44
N GLN A 51 13.76 0.81 10.97
CA GLN A 51 15.03 0.36 10.37
C GLN A 51 14.90 -1.05 9.75
N PRO A 52 15.54 -1.31 8.59
CA PRO A 52 15.58 -2.64 8.00
C PRO A 52 16.27 -3.60 8.97
N ILE A 53 15.55 -4.64 9.38
CA ILE A 53 15.89 -5.42 10.57
C ILE A 53 17.04 -6.43 10.29
N ALA A 54 17.37 -6.68 9.03
CA ALA A 54 18.34 -7.71 8.66
C ALA A 54 19.79 -7.19 8.52
N ASN A 55 20.61 -7.44 9.53
CA ASN A 55 22.08 -7.49 9.42
C ASN A 55 22.60 -8.82 8.83
N ALA A 56 21.72 -9.66 8.26
CA ALA A 56 22.12 -10.92 7.66
C ALA A 56 22.62 -10.68 6.22
N ALA A 57 23.94 -10.65 6.06
CA ALA A 57 24.58 -10.81 4.77
C ALA A 57 24.29 -12.24 4.29
N ILE A 58 23.34 -12.40 3.36
CA ILE A 58 23.11 -13.71 2.75
C ILE A 58 24.16 -13.93 1.67
N ASP A 59 24.87 -15.05 1.74
CA ASP A 59 25.59 -15.63 0.60
C ASP A 59 24.58 -16.31 -0.33
N LEU A 60 23.89 -15.53 -1.17
CA LEU A 60 23.08 -16.12 -2.24
C LEU A 60 23.99 -16.66 -3.33
N ALA A 61 24.01 -17.98 -3.50
CA ALA A 61 24.54 -18.60 -4.70
C ALA A 61 23.78 -18.05 -5.93
N LYS A 62 24.51 -17.67 -6.99
CA LYS A 62 23.94 -17.04 -8.21
C LYS A 62 22.81 -17.83 -8.86
N ASP A 63 22.75 -19.15 -8.66
CA ASP A 63 21.71 -20.03 -9.21
C ASP A 63 20.57 -20.37 -8.24
N ALA A 64 20.59 -19.81 -7.03
CA ALA A 64 19.56 -20.09 -6.04
C ALA A 64 18.19 -19.58 -6.51
N ARG A 65 17.17 -20.45 -6.45
CA ARG A 65 15.79 -20.14 -6.81
C ARG A 65 14.87 -20.48 -5.65
N TYR A 66 14.30 -19.46 -5.02
CA TYR A 66 13.38 -19.63 -3.90
C TYR A 66 11.94 -19.50 -4.38
N GLY A 67 11.28 -20.65 -4.55
CA GLY A 67 9.91 -20.72 -5.03
C GLY A 67 8.88 -20.74 -3.91
N ALA A 68 7.83 -19.94 -4.01
CA ALA A 68 6.68 -20.00 -3.11
C ALA A 68 5.37 -19.71 -3.83
N THR A 69 4.25 -19.90 -3.12
CA THR A 69 2.92 -19.61 -3.65
C THR A 69 2.15 -18.77 -2.65
N GLY A 70 1.57 -17.67 -3.14
CA GLY A 70 0.65 -16.82 -2.41
C GLY A 70 -0.76 -16.91 -2.96
N LYS A 71 -1.76 -16.75 -2.09
CA LYS A 71 -3.18 -16.84 -2.47
C LYS A 71 -4.00 -15.81 -1.70
N ARG A 72 -4.85 -15.04 -2.39
CA ARG A 72 -5.87 -14.18 -1.77
C ARG A 72 -7.15 -14.18 -2.59
N LYS A 73 -8.30 -14.33 -1.93
CA LYS A 73 -9.60 -14.54 -2.59
C LYS A 73 -9.48 -15.67 -3.63
N ARG A 74 -9.60 -15.34 -4.92
CA ARG A 74 -9.45 -16.26 -6.07
C ARG A 74 -8.10 -16.14 -6.79
N ALA A 75 -7.25 -15.20 -6.40
CA ALA A 75 -5.95 -14.99 -7.02
C ALA A 75 -4.92 -15.98 -6.46
N ILE A 76 -4.14 -16.56 -7.36
CA ILE A 76 -3.03 -17.47 -7.07
C ILE A 76 -1.78 -16.91 -7.74
N ALA A 77 -0.75 -16.66 -6.95
CA ALA A 77 0.54 -16.18 -7.41
C ALA A 77 1.62 -17.22 -7.12
N ARG A 78 2.29 -17.72 -8.16
CA ARG A 78 3.50 -18.55 -8.05
C ARG A 78 4.69 -17.63 -8.22
N VAL A 79 5.47 -17.46 -7.15
CA VAL A 79 6.59 -16.52 -7.10
C VAL A 79 7.90 -17.30 -7.04
N THR A 80 8.89 -16.86 -7.78
CA THR A 80 10.27 -17.34 -7.71
C THR A 80 11.17 -16.13 -7.48
N LEU A 81 11.89 -16.13 -6.35
CA LEU A 81 12.95 -15.16 -6.09
C LEU A 81 14.27 -15.68 -6.62
N LYS A 82 15.05 -14.77 -7.20
CA LYS A 82 16.41 -15.00 -7.68
C LYS A 82 17.32 -13.90 -7.14
N PRO A 83 18.60 -14.16 -6.82
CA PRO A 83 19.55 -13.08 -6.57
C PRO A 83 19.71 -12.22 -7.83
N GLY A 84 19.61 -10.90 -7.69
CA GLY A 84 19.58 -9.98 -8.84
C GLY A 84 19.62 -8.51 -8.45
N LYS A 85 19.05 -7.66 -9.30
CA LYS A 85 19.11 -6.18 -9.22
C LYS A 85 17.81 -5.51 -8.75
N GLY A 86 16.80 -6.29 -8.35
CA GLY A 86 15.50 -5.75 -7.94
C GLY A 86 14.47 -5.69 -9.07
N VAL A 87 14.62 -6.50 -10.12
CA VAL A 87 13.72 -6.48 -11.29
C VAL A 87 12.45 -7.30 -11.00
N TYR A 88 11.29 -6.74 -11.33
CA TYR A 88 9.99 -7.39 -11.19
C TYR A 88 9.45 -7.79 -12.56
N LEU A 89 9.33 -9.10 -12.79
CA LEU A 89 8.70 -9.68 -13.99
C LEU A 89 7.46 -10.47 -13.59
N ILE A 90 6.29 -9.96 -13.98
CA ILE A 90 4.99 -10.54 -13.64
C ILE A 90 4.28 -10.94 -14.94
N ASN A 91 4.07 -12.24 -15.14
CA ASN A 91 3.49 -12.79 -16.38
C ASN A 91 4.22 -12.29 -17.66
N GLY A 92 5.52 -12.04 -17.57
CA GLY A 92 6.33 -11.53 -18.68
C GLY A 92 6.24 -10.01 -18.92
N ARG A 93 5.53 -9.27 -18.06
CA ARG A 93 5.39 -7.80 -18.11
C ARG A 93 6.05 -7.16 -16.89
N GLU A 94 6.38 -5.88 -17.01
CA GLU A 94 6.94 -5.10 -15.91
C GLU A 94 5.88 -4.76 -14.84
N LEU A 95 6.34 -4.42 -13.63
CA LEU A 95 5.46 -4.08 -12.51
C LEU A 95 4.53 -2.90 -12.81
N ASN A 96 5.05 -1.86 -13.47
CA ASN A 96 4.30 -0.64 -13.80
C ASN A 96 3.17 -0.91 -14.81
N GLU A 97 3.43 -1.78 -15.78
CA GLU A 97 2.50 -2.11 -16.86
C GLU A 97 1.37 -3.04 -16.39
N MET A 98 1.67 -3.95 -15.46
CA MET A 98 0.69 -4.87 -14.89
C MET A 98 -0.16 -4.19 -13.80
N PHE A 99 0.45 -3.33 -12.98
CA PHE A 99 -0.20 -2.65 -11.86
C PHE A 99 -0.02 -1.14 -11.98
N PRO A 100 -0.93 -0.42 -12.68
CA PRO A 100 -0.79 1.03 -12.89
C PRO A 100 -0.96 1.85 -11.60
N ARG A 101 -1.59 1.28 -10.56
CA ARG A 101 -1.86 1.99 -9.31
C ARG A 101 -0.67 1.86 -8.34
N LEU A 102 -0.08 3.00 -7.98
CA LEU A 102 1.07 3.08 -7.06
C LEU A 102 0.83 2.40 -5.71
N THR A 103 -0.38 2.47 -5.17
CA THR A 103 -0.70 1.81 -3.89
C THR A 103 -0.55 0.30 -3.96
N LEU A 104 -0.85 -0.33 -5.11
CA LEU A 104 -0.67 -1.76 -5.30
C LEU A 104 0.81 -2.13 -5.46
N GLN A 105 1.59 -1.27 -6.12
CA GLN A 105 3.03 -1.46 -6.28
C GLN A 105 3.74 -1.41 -4.92
N ARG A 106 3.44 -0.42 -4.08
CA ARG A 106 3.97 -0.32 -2.70
C ARG A 106 3.65 -1.57 -1.89
N ASN A 107 2.42 -2.06 -1.96
CA ASN A 107 2.04 -3.30 -1.27
C ASN A 107 2.86 -4.54 -1.70
N ILE A 108 3.31 -4.59 -2.96
CA ILE A 108 4.13 -5.69 -3.48
C ILE A 108 5.58 -5.57 -3.00
N ARG A 109 6.12 -4.34 -2.91
CA ARG A 109 7.50 -4.05 -2.49
C ARG A 109 7.72 -4.14 -0.98
N GLN A 110 6.68 -3.84 -0.19
CA GLN A 110 6.69 -3.83 1.27
C GLN A 110 7.46 -4.98 1.96
N PRO A 111 7.31 -6.27 1.60
CA PRO A 111 8.07 -7.35 2.23
C PRO A 111 9.57 -7.35 1.91
N LEU A 112 9.98 -6.80 0.77
CA LEU A 112 11.40 -6.67 0.38
C LEU A 112 12.03 -5.42 1.00
N GLU A 113 11.27 -4.31 1.06
CA GLU A 113 11.65 -3.09 1.78
C GLU A 113 11.85 -3.39 3.28
N ALA A 114 10.91 -4.12 3.89
CA ALA A 114 10.96 -4.55 5.28
C ALA A 114 12.26 -5.26 5.68
N VAL A 115 12.83 -6.04 4.75
CA VAL A 115 14.04 -6.83 4.98
C VAL A 115 15.29 -6.13 4.43
N GLY A 116 15.15 -5.08 3.61
CA GLY A 116 16.26 -4.40 2.95
C GLY A 116 16.87 -5.20 1.79
N TYR A 117 16.11 -6.11 1.16
CA TYR A 117 16.56 -6.91 0.01
C TYR A 117 16.01 -6.46 -1.34
N GLU A 118 15.41 -5.27 -1.40
CA GLU A 118 14.85 -4.73 -2.64
C GLU A 118 15.87 -4.70 -3.80
N ALA A 119 17.10 -4.24 -3.54
CA ALA A 119 18.14 -4.15 -4.56
C ALA A 119 18.88 -5.47 -4.83
N LYS A 120 18.64 -6.53 -4.04
CA LYS A 120 19.43 -7.78 -4.08
C LYS A 120 18.68 -8.95 -4.73
N MET A 121 17.37 -8.83 -4.93
CA MET A 121 16.50 -9.94 -5.34
C MET A 121 15.62 -9.54 -6.52
N ASP A 122 15.64 -10.34 -7.57
CA ASP A 122 14.67 -10.26 -8.67
C ASP A 122 13.44 -11.12 -8.35
N VAL A 123 12.27 -10.60 -8.70
CA VAL A 123 10.98 -11.24 -8.49
C VAL A 123 10.41 -11.68 -9.84
N VAL A 124 10.30 -12.98 -10.05
CA VAL A 124 9.62 -13.55 -11.22
C VAL A 124 8.34 -14.24 -10.74
N ALA A 125 7.18 -13.79 -11.24
CA ALA A 125 5.90 -14.31 -10.81
C ALA A 125 4.96 -14.68 -11.96
N LEU A 126 4.24 -15.78 -11.77
CA LEU A 126 3.13 -16.21 -12.60
C LEU A 126 1.84 -16.10 -11.79
N ILE A 127 0.87 -15.32 -12.27
CA ILE A 127 -0.36 -15.00 -11.54
C ILE A 127 -1.57 -15.30 -12.42
N HIS A 128 -2.57 -15.93 -11.81
CA HIS A 128 -3.86 -16.16 -12.44
C HIS A 128 -5.01 -16.03 -11.42
N GLY A 129 -6.20 -15.72 -11.95
CA GLY A 129 -7.43 -15.59 -11.18
C GLY A 129 -7.56 -14.30 -10.36
N GLY A 130 -8.75 -14.08 -9.81
CA GLY A 130 -9.06 -12.89 -9.01
C GLY A 130 -9.08 -11.59 -9.82
N GLY A 131 -8.86 -10.47 -9.14
CA GLY A 131 -8.68 -9.15 -9.76
C GLY A 131 -7.41 -8.48 -9.24
N VAL A 132 -7.03 -7.34 -9.83
CA VAL A 132 -5.72 -6.69 -9.63
C VAL A 132 -5.31 -6.51 -8.16
N SER A 133 -6.22 -6.05 -7.30
CA SER A 133 -5.92 -5.89 -5.86
C SER A 133 -5.65 -7.23 -5.17
N ALA A 134 -6.44 -8.26 -5.46
CA ALA A 134 -6.23 -9.58 -4.88
C ALA A 134 -4.93 -10.22 -5.39
N GLN A 135 -4.56 -9.94 -6.64
CA GLN A 135 -3.31 -10.40 -7.25
C GLN A 135 -2.09 -9.74 -6.59
N ALA A 136 -2.11 -8.43 -6.35
CA ALA A 136 -1.04 -7.70 -5.66
C ALA A 136 -0.80 -8.24 -4.23
N ASP A 137 -1.87 -8.47 -3.49
CA ASP A 137 -1.76 -9.04 -2.14
C ASP A 137 -1.36 -10.53 -2.14
N ALA A 138 -1.77 -11.29 -3.16
CA ALA A 138 -1.30 -12.67 -3.34
C ALA A 138 0.20 -12.70 -3.67
N LEU A 139 0.70 -11.75 -4.48
CA LEU A 139 2.12 -11.55 -4.73
C LEU A 139 2.87 -11.21 -3.45
N ARG A 140 2.39 -10.22 -2.68
CA ARG A 140 2.97 -9.84 -1.39
C ARG A 140 3.20 -11.06 -0.51
N HIS A 141 2.14 -11.85 -0.30
CA HIS A 141 2.23 -13.06 0.51
C HIS A 141 3.15 -14.13 -0.10
N GLY A 142 3.20 -14.25 -1.43
CA GLY A 142 4.11 -15.16 -2.13
C GLY A 142 5.58 -14.78 -1.95
N ILE A 143 5.92 -13.48 -2.05
CA ILE A 143 7.27 -12.94 -1.84
C ILE A 143 7.73 -13.23 -0.41
N SER A 144 6.89 -12.95 0.59
CA SER A 144 7.24 -13.19 2.00
C SER A 144 7.53 -14.66 2.30
N ARG A 145 6.77 -15.59 1.70
CA ARG A 145 7.03 -17.03 1.84
C ARG A 145 8.28 -17.49 1.09
N ALA A 146 8.65 -16.80 0.02
CA ALA A 146 9.90 -17.09 -0.68
C ALA A 146 11.11 -16.55 0.10
N LEU A 147 10.99 -15.38 0.74
CA LEU A 147 12.00 -14.82 1.64
C LEU A 147 12.25 -15.73 2.86
N GLU A 148 11.19 -16.27 3.46
CA GLU A 148 11.32 -17.26 4.54
C GLU A 148 12.12 -18.51 4.14
N LYS A 149 12.04 -18.92 2.87
CA LYS A 149 12.85 -20.04 2.34
C LYS A 149 14.29 -19.65 2.03
N ALA A 150 14.53 -18.37 1.73
CA ALA A 150 15.87 -17.86 1.50
C ALA A 150 16.63 -17.74 2.82
N ASP A 151 15.98 -17.19 3.85
CA ASP A 151 16.53 -17.11 5.20
C ASP A 151 15.45 -17.44 6.25
N PRO A 152 15.56 -18.60 6.92
CA PRO A 152 14.65 -18.98 8.00
C PRO A 152 14.63 -18.02 9.20
N ASN A 153 15.70 -17.24 9.41
CA ASN A 153 15.81 -16.33 10.56
C ASN A 153 14.81 -15.16 10.47
N LEU A 154 14.47 -14.73 9.25
CA LEU A 154 13.53 -13.64 8.98
C LEU A 154 12.09 -13.97 9.36
N ARG A 155 11.77 -15.25 9.59
CA ARG A 155 10.40 -15.70 9.89
C ARG A 155 9.81 -14.96 11.09
N GLY A 156 10.62 -14.72 12.13
CA GLY A 156 10.17 -14.05 13.35
C GLY A 156 9.63 -12.65 13.06
N GLU A 157 10.37 -11.86 12.31
CA GLU A 157 10.04 -10.47 11.98
C GLU A 157 8.93 -10.38 10.93
N LEU A 158 9.01 -11.19 9.87
CA LEU A 158 7.96 -11.27 8.85
C LEU A 158 6.60 -11.68 9.44
N LYS A 159 6.62 -12.50 10.50
CA LYS A 159 5.40 -12.86 11.24
C LYS A 159 4.90 -11.71 12.11
N ARG A 160 5.78 -10.99 12.82
CA ARG A 160 5.41 -9.81 13.63
C ARG A 160 4.75 -8.72 12.77
N ARG A 161 5.32 -8.44 11.60
CA ARG A 161 4.76 -7.49 10.62
C ARG A 161 3.54 -8.00 9.84
N GLY A 162 3.14 -9.26 10.05
CA GLY A 162 1.91 -9.82 9.49
C GLY A 162 1.98 -10.25 8.01
N PHE A 163 3.18 -10.36 7.42
CA PHE A 163 3.32 -10.72 6.00
C PHE A 163 3.11 -12.21 5.71
N LEU A 164 3.40 -13.07 6.69
CA LEU A 164 3.23 -14.52 6.57
C LEU A 164 1.79 -14.98 6.79
N THR A 165 0.91 -14.12 7.31
CA THR A 165 -0.50 -14.48 7.52
C THR A 165 -1.26 -14.36 6.22
N ARG A 166 -1.83 -15.47 5.75
CA ARG A 166 -2.74 -15.43 4.61
C ARG A 166 -4.05 -14.75 5.00
N ASP A 167 -4.46 -13.72 4.24
CA ASP A 167 -5.80 -13.15 4.36
C ASP A 167 -6.88 -14.19 3.99
N SER A 168 -7.63 -14.63 5.00
CA SER A 168 -8.65 -15.67 4.89
C SER A 168 -9.98 -15.17 4.30
N ARG A 169 -10.16 -13.86 4.11
CA ARG A 169 -11.42 -13.27 3.64
C ARG A 169 -11.75 -13.72 2.22
N VAL A 170 -12.90 -14.37 2.07
CA VAL A 170 -13.46 -14.82 0.78
C VAL A 170 -14.90 -14.32 0.66
N VAL A 171 -15.37 -14.13 -0.58
CA VAL A 171 -16.75 -13.70 -0.84
C VAL A 171 -17.73 -14.76 -0.32
N GLU A 172 -18.61 -14.36 0.60
CA GLU A 172 -19.71 -15.19 1.07
C GLU A 172 -20.68 -15.50 -0.09
N ARG A 173 -21.14 -16.75 -0.17
CA ARG A 173 -22.17 -17.14 -1.15
C ARG A 173 -23.49 -16.40 -0.90
N LYS A 174 -24.31 -16.27 -1.95
CA LYS A 174 -25.70 -15.86 -1.80
C LYS A 174 -26.47 -16.94 -1.01
N LYS A 175 -27.19 -16.53 0.04
CA LYS A 175 -28.08 -17.41 0.80
C LYS A 175 -29.50 -17.33 0.21
N ALA A 176 -30.26 -18.42 0.28
CA ALA A 176 -31.64 -18.45 -0.19
C ALA A 176 -32.50 -17.44 0.59
N GLY A 177 -33.48 -16.83 -0.07
CA GLY A 177 -34.34 -15.79 0.51
C GLY A 177 -33.68 -14.42 0.69
N LEU A 178 -32.38 -14.27 0.44
CA LEU A 178 -31.66 -12.99 0.50
C LEU A 178 -31.32 -12.44 -0.89
N LYS A 179 -31.29 -11.11 -1.03
CA LYS A 179 -30.88 -10.44 -2.28
C LYS A 179 -29.38 -10.57 -2.53
N LYS A 180 -28.56 -10.58 -1.48
CA LYS A 180 -27.09 -10.81 -1.50
C LYS A 180 -26.69 -11.75 -0.33
N ALA A 181 -25.41 -11.87 0.00
CA ALA A 181 -24.95 -12.70 1.12
C ALA A 181 -25.66 -12.40 2.46
N ARG A 182 -25.92 -11.12 2.75
CA ARG A 182 -26.62 -10.66 3.97
C ARG A 182 -27.81 -9.72 3.73
N LYS A 183 -27.89 -9.09 2.55
CA LYS A 183 -28.94 -8.09 2.24
C LYS A 183 -30.32 -8.75 2.18
N ARG A 184 -31.16 -8.49 3.18
CA ARG A 184 -32.56 -8.93 3.25
C ARG A 184 -33.45 -8.05 2.35
N PRO A 185 -34.53 -8.60 1.77
CA PRO A 185 -35.63 -7.76 1.29
C PRO A 185 -36.25 -6.97 2.46
N GLN A 186 -36.94 -5.87 2.14
CA GLN A 186 -37.69 -5.11 3.15
C GLN A 186 -38.79 -5.99 3.75
N PHE A 187 -38.91 -6.02 5.07
CA PHE A 187 -39.93 -6.78 5.79
C PHE A 187 -41.16 -5.89 6.04
N SER A 188 -42.36 -6.38 5.73
CA SER A 188 -43.62 -5.71 6.08
C SER A 188 -44.17 -6.30 7.39
N LYS A 189 -44.10 -5.54 8.48
CA LYS A 189 -44.71 -5.83 9.77
C LYS A 189 -46.15 -5.30 9.75
N ARG A 190 -47.07 -6.02 9.10
CA ARG A 190 -48.51 -5.74 9.19
C ARG A 190 -49.14 -6.76 10.12
#